data_AF-A0A7J9XTX7-F1
#
_entry.id   AF-A0A7J9XTX7-F1
#
_cell.length_a   1.000
_cell.length_b   1.000
_cell.length_c   1.000
_cell.angle_alpha   90.00
_cell.angle_beta   90.00
_cell.angle_gamma   90.00
#
_symmetry.space_group_name_H-M   'P 1'
#
loop_
_entity.id
_entity.type
_entity.pdbx_description
1 polymer ?
#
loop_
_entity_poly.entity_id
_entity_poly.type
_entity_poly.pdbx_seq_one_letter_code
_entity_poly.pdbx_strand_id
1 'polypeptide(L)' 'GSTEPGEPHYYRLQGPRLLAEYDNTQRAVNHVHTVWRDPERDFGLDLLATHYANHHQA' A
#
# COMPACT_ATOMS: atom_id res chain seq x y z
N GLY A 1 9.60 -5.20 14.67
CA GLY A 1 10.53 -4.09 14.96
C GLY A 1 10.86 -4.08 16.44
N SER A 2 11.73 -3.17 16.86
CA SER A 2 12.00 -2.93 18.29
C SER A 2 10.73 -2.51 19.05
N THR A 3 10.74 -2.59 20.37
CA THR A 3 9.73 -1.99 21.26
C THR A 3 10.28 -0.77 22.01
N GLU A 4 11.58 -0.49 21.87
CA GLU A 4 12.25 0.63 22.53
C GLU A 4 12.10 1.93 21.73
N PRO A 5 11.94 3.10 22.39
CA PRO A 5 11.89 4.38 21.71
C PRO A 5 13.16 4.71 20.93
N GLY A 6 13.00 5.23 19.71
CA GLY A 6 14.11 5.71 18.88
C GLY A 6 14.82 4.62 18.08
N GLU A 7 14.38 3.37 18.19
CA GLU A 7 14.94 2.25 17.44
C GLU A 7 14.20 2.00 16.12
N PRO A 8 14.84 1.39 15.11
CA PRO A 8 14.21 1.09 13.83
C PRO A 8 12.96 0.22 13.94
N HIS A 9 11.89 0.62 13.24
CA HIS A 9 10.67 -0.15 13.12
C HIS A 9 10.26 -0.34 11.66
N TYR A 10 9.86 -1.57 11.35
CA TYR A 10 9.24 -1.95 10.09
C TYR A 10 8.03 -2.82 10.39
N TYR A 11 6.91 -2.49 9.75
CA TYR A 11 5.67 -3.23 9.84
C TYR A 11 5.04 -3.37 8.46
N ARG A 12 4.49 -4.55 8.19
CA ARG A 12 3.72 -4.80 6.97
C ARG A 12 2.54 -5.69 7.27
N LEU A 13 1.38 -5.22 6.84
CA LEU A 13 0.15 -5.99 6.81
C LEU A 13 -0.20 -6.23 5.35
N GLN A 14 -0.38 -7.50 4.99
CA GLN A 14 -0.65 -7.88 3.62
C GLN A 14 -1.77 -8.92 3.57
N GLY A 15 -2.85 -8.54 2.90
CA GLY A 15 -3.91 -9.41 2.41
C GLY A 15 -4.05 -9.29 0.90
N PRO A 16 -4.98 -10.05 0.29
CA PRO A 16 -5.15 -10.11 -1.16
C PRO A 16 -5.38 -8.74 -1.81
N ARG A 17 -6.15 -7.88 -1.15
CA ARG A 17 -6.58 -6.56 -1.63
C ARG A 17 -6.02 -5.39 -0.84
N LEU A 18 -5.11 -5.67 0.10
CA LEU A 18 -4.56 -4.65 0.96
C LEU A 18 -3.11 -4.96 1.24
N LEU A 19 -2.25 -4.05 0.84
CA LEU A 19 -0.90 -3.95 1.38
C LEU A 19 -0.81 -2.62 2.12
N ALA A 20 -0.44 -2.68 3.39
CA ALA A 20 -0.08 -1.52 4.20
C ALA A 20 1.34 -1.74 4.75
N GLU A 21 2.20 -0.77 4.53
CA GLU A 21 3.62 -0.83 4.89
C GLU A 21 4.02 0.45 5.63
N TYR A 22 4.81 0.26 6.67
CA TYR A 22 5.42 1.31 7.47
C TYR A 22 6.89 0.99 7.61
N ASP A 23 7.75 1.89 7.15
CA ASP A 23 9.20 1.80 7.25
C ASP A 23 9.73 3.06 7.94
N ASN A 24 10.26 2.91 9.14
CA ASN A 24 11.05 3.92 9.82
C ASN A 24 12.39 3.34 10.27
N THR A 25 13.11 2.75 9.31
CA THR A 25 14.44 2.15 9.54
C THR A 25 15.59 3.05 9.07
N GLN A 26 15.27 4.11 8.33
CA GLN A 26 16.24 4.99 7.68
C GLN A 26 16.46 6.28 8.46
N ARG A 27 17.53 7.02 8.10
CA ARG A 27 17.85 8.36 8.64
C ARG A 27 17.78 8.46 10.17
N ALA A 28 18.31 7.46 10.88
CA ALA A 28 18.26 7.41 12.34
C ALA A 28 16.82 7.56 12.90
N VAL A 29 15.85 6.90 12.25
CA VAL A 29 14.45 6.81 12.70
C VAL A 29 13.73 8.17 12.69
N ASN A 30 14.28 9.15 11.96
CA ASN A 30 13.73 10.52 11.89
C ASN A 30 12.84 10.77 10.66
N HIS A 31 12.70 9.79 9.77
CA HIS A 31 11.95 9.94 8.53
C HIS A 31 11.28 8.63 8.11
N VAL A 32 9.97 8.59 8.27
CA VAL A 32 9.15 7.44 7.93
C VAL A 32 8.75 7.46 6.45
N HIS A 33 8.78 6.29 5.80
CA HIS A 33 8.11 6.01 4.54
C HIS A 33 6.92 5.09 4.80
N THR A 34 5.80 5.36 4.15
CA THR A 34 4.62 4.51 4.24
C THR A 34 4.04 4.27 2.85
N VAL A 35 3.50 3.07 2.66
CA VAL A 35 2.77 2.69 1.44
C VAL A 35 1.47 2.07 1.86
N TRP A 36 0.40 2.43 1.16
CA TRP A 36 -0.84 1.67 1.16
C TRP A 36 -1.27 1.48 -0.29
N ARG A 37 -1.76 0.29 -0.63
CA ARG A 37 -2.22 -0.02 -1.98
C ARG A 37 -3.23 -1.16 -1.95
N ASP A 38 -4.20 -1.10 -2.86
CA ASP A 38 -4.98 -2.28 -3.26
C ASP A 38 -4.16 -2.97 -4.36
N PRO A 39 -3.47 -4.08 -4.06
CA PRO A 39 -2.65 -4.75 -5.05
C PRO A 39 -3.44 -5.20 -6.28
N GLU A 40 -4.76 -5.35 -6.19
CA GLU A 40 -5.62 -5.72 -7.32
C GLU A 40 -6.00 -4.53 -8.22
N ARG A 41 -5.67 -3.29 -7.82
CA ARG A 41 -6.18 -2.06 -8.48
C ARG A 41 -5.14 -0.96 -8.66
N ASP A 42 -3.86 -1.30 -8.57
CA ASP A 42 -2.75 -0.37 -8.78
C ASP A 42 -2.71 0.16 -10.23
N PHE A 43 -2.21 1.39 -10.41
CA PHE A 43 -1.93 2.04 -11.70
C PHE A 43 -3.09 2.21 -12.69
N GLY A 44 -4.35 2.16 -12.25
CA GLY A 44 -5.47 2.38 -13.16
C GLY A 44 -6.79 1.79 -12.74
N LEU A 45 -6.97 1.49 -11.44
CA LEU A 45 -8.18 0.88 -10.91
C LEU A 45 -8.57 -0.36 -11.72
N ASP A 46 -9.87 -0.51 -11.94
CA ASP A 46 -10.43 -1.29 -13.03
C ASP A 46 -11.14 -0.33 -14.01
N LEU A 47 -10.39 0.69 -14.48
CA LEU A 47 -10.89 1.66 -15.47
C LEU A 47 -11.42 0.95 -16.73
N LEU A 48 -10.86 -0.22 -17.00
CA LEU A 48 -11.31 -1.10 -18.07
C LEU A 48 -12.70 -1.70 -17.79
N ALA A 49 -12.97 -2.25 -16.60
CA ALA A 49 -14.32 -2.73 -16.26
C ALA A 49 -15.37 -1.63 -16.37
N THR A 50 -14.98 -0.40 -16.04
CA THR A 50 -15.85 0.77 -16.18
C THR A 50 -16.18 1.07 -17.64
N HIS A 51 -15.18 1.01 -18.53
CA HIS A 51 -15.40 1.25 -19.95
C HIS A 51 -16.39 0.24 -20.56
N TYR A 52 -16.23 -1.04 -20.25
CA TYR A 52 -17.11 -2.11 -20.75
C TYR A 52 -18.56 -1.96 -20.29
N ALA A 53 -18.77 -1.64 -19.02
CA ALA A 53 -20.10 -1.45 -18.47
C ALA A 53 -20.87 -0.32 -19.18
N ASN A 54 -20.17 0.68 -19.70
CA ASN A 54 -20.78 1.90 -20.21
C ASN A 54 -20.98 1.91 -21.73
N HIS A 55 -20.18 1.14 -22.46
CA HIS A 55 -20.11 1.27 -23.92
C HIS A 55 -20.42 -0.03 -24.68
N HIS A 56 -20.60 -1.15 -23.97
CA HIS A 56 -20.72 -2.47 -24.59
C HIS A 56 -21.80 -3.37 -23.95
N GLN A 57 -22.84 -2.82 -23.32
CA GLN A 57 -24.01 -3.60 -22.89
C GLN A 57 -24.89 -3.98 -24.09
N ALA A 58 -25.38 -5.23 -24.13
CA ALA A 58 -26.29 -5.77 -25.14
C ALA A 58 -27.76 -5.55 -24.78
#